data_AF-A0A9Q3GLG9-F1
#
_entry.id   AF-A0A9Q3GLG9-F1
#
_cell.length_a   1.000
_cell.length_b   1.000
_cell.length_c   1.000
_cell.angle_alpha   90.00
_cell.angle_beta   90.00
_cell.angle_gamma   90.00
#
_symmetry.space_group_name_H-M   'P 1'
#
loop_
_entity.id
_entity.type
_entity.pdbx_description
1 polymer ?
#
loop_
_entity_poly.entity_id
_entity_poly.type
_entity_poly.pdbx_seq_one_letter_code
_entity_poly.pdbx_strand_id
1 'polypeptide(L)'
;MLQLALPLVVCMLFRSVILAGTANNVSTLRPSIVPTARASLKGRSGVRAQFDFVFSVGANAMVVVVHINGLDKVNPKGEFAYHIHTNPIGPDGNCTAALEHLNPKNASANCDFLKPEYCQVGDLSGKFGKISGAIGNFTAHYIDPFLRFVPEAQSILGRSVVIHAPDSSRIACGNITSKLDGTETGDGKPTSKPSTYVKNHAKL
;
A
#
# COMPACT_ATOMS: atom_id res chain seq x y z
N MET A 1 -76.11 -30.38 -2.68
CA MET A 1 -76.21 -29.66 -3.96
C MET A 1 -74.86 -29.04 -4.24
N LEU A 2 -74.34 -29.34 -5.43
CA LEU A 2 -73.00 -29.07 -5.93
C LEU A 2 -72.83 -27.57 -6.23
N GLN A 3 -71.72 -26.94 -5.83
CA GLN A 3 -71.23 -25.75 -6.55
C GLN A 3 -69.70 -25.66 -6.43
N LEU A 4 -69.05 -25.84 -7.58
CA LEU A 4 -67.64 -25.55 -7.85
C LEU A 4 -67.35 -24.05 -7.72
N ALA A 5 -66.17 -23.71 -7.22
CA ALA A 5 -65.52 -22.44 -7.55
C ALA A 5 -63.99 -22.64 -7.62
N LEU A 6 -63.45 -22.58 -8.84
CA LEU A 6 -62.02 -22.40 -9.10
C LEU A 6 -61.57 -21.00 -8.63
N PRO A 7 -60.30 -20.80 -8.23
CA PRO A 7 -59.80 -19.48 -7.90
C PRO A 7 -59.56 -18.66 -9.18
N LEU A 8 -60.16 -17.47 -9.25
CA LEU A 8 -59.80 -16.43 -10.21
C LEU A 8 -58.38 -15.92 -9.88
N VAL A 9 -57.47 -16.10 -10.83
CA VAL A 9 -56.19 -15.40 -10.86
C VAL A 9 -56.47 -13.93 -11.22
N VAL A 10 -56.44 -13.04 -10.24
CA VAL A 10 -56.46 -11.59 -10.48
C VAL A 10 -55.03 -11.17 -10.81
N CYS A 11 -54.77 -10.99 -12.10
CA CYS A 11 -53.57 -10.34 -12.61
C CYS A 11 -53.64 -8.84 -12.29
N MET A 12 -53.10 -8.42 -11.14
CA MET A 12 -52.91 -6.99 -10.85
C MET A 12 -51.68 -6.48 -11.61
N LEU A 13 -51.94 -5.71 -12.66
CA LEU A 13 -50.95 -4.95 -13.40
C LEU A 13 -50.38 -3.84 -12.50
N PHE A 14 -49.14 -4.00 -12.04
CA PHE A 14 -48.38 -2.89 -11.45
C PHE A 14 -48.05 -1.89 -12.55
N ARG A 15 -48.77 -0.76 -12.60
CA ARG A 15 -48.35 0.42 -13.36
C ARG A 15 -47.14 1.03 -12.65
N SER A 16 -45.96 0.81 -13.21
CA SER A 16 -44.74 1.50 -12.79
C SER A 16 -44.89 3.01 -13.00
N VAL A 17 -44.87 3.77 -11.89
CA VAL A 17 -44.70 5.22 -11.93
C VAL A 17 -43.22 5.49 -12.17
N ILE A 18 -42.85 5.93 -13.38
CA ILE A 18 -41.50 6.42 -13.66
C ILE A 18 -41.47 7.89 -13.22
N LEU A 19 -40.86 8.16 -12.07
CA LEU A 19 -40.46 9.52 -11.72
C LEU A 19 -39.26 9.89 -12.59
N ALA A 20 -39.47 10.75 -13.58
CA ALA A 20 -38.40 11.37 -14.35
C ALA A 20 -37.66 12.37 -13.45
N GLY A 21 -36.64 11.90 -12.74
CA GLY A 21 -35.65 12.78 -12.13
C GLY A 21 -34.82 13.42 -13.23
N THR A 22 -34.75 14.75 -13.23
CA THR A 22 -33.86 15.49 -14.13
C THR A 22 -32.44 15.01 -13.92
N ALA A 23 -31.80 14.52 -14.98
CA ALA A 23 -30.39 14.18 -14.99
C ALA A 23 -29.59 15.45 -14.67
N ASN A 24 -29.23 15.63 -13.40
CA ASN A 24 -28.24 16.61 -13.04
C ASN A 24 -26.95 16.20 -13.73
N ASN A 25 -26.49 17.07 -14.62
CA ASN A 25 -25.25 16.96 -15.34
C ASN A 25 -24.09 16.97 -14.32
N VAL A 26 -23.73 15.79 -13.81
CA VAL A 26 -22.55 15.60 -12.95
C VAL A 26 -21.33 15.49 -13.87
N SER A 27 -21.01 16.57 -14.59
CA SER A 27 -19.74 16.74 -15.31
C SER A 27 -18.77 17.65 -14.56
N THR A 28 -18.89 17.78 -13.24
CA THR A 28 -17.99 18.58 -12.40
C THR A 28 -17.53 17.91 -11.11
N LEU A 29 -17.61 16.57 -11.01
CA LEU A 29 -16.78 15.88 -10.02
C LEU A 29 -15.33 16.01 -10.50
N ARG A 30 -14.59 16.99 -9.96
CA ARG A 30 -13.13 16.92 -9.93
C ARG A 30 -12.78 15.48 -9.55
N PRO A 31 -11.93 14.76 -10.30
CA PRO A 31 -11.40 13.52 -9.78
C PRO A 31 -10.81 13.91 -8.43
N SER A 32 -11.33 13.36 -7.32
CA SER A 32 -10.63 13.44 -6.06
C SER A 32 -9.25 12.89 -6.38
N ILE A 33 -8.23 13.77 -6.39
CA ILE A 33 -6.85 13.36 -6.60
C ILE A 33 -6.53 12.58 -5.33
N VAL A 34 -6.78 11.28 -5.37
CA VAL A 34 -6.46 10.39 -4.28
C VAL A 34 -4.93 10.41 -4.20
N PRO A 35 -4.33 10.86 -3.10
CA PRO A 35 -2.88 10.91 -3.00
C PRO A 35 -2.34 9.47 -3.07
N THR A 36 -1.39 9.22 -3.95
CA THR A 36 -0.80 7.89 -4.16
C THR A 36 0.72 7.94 -4.16
N ALA A 37 1.34 6.84 -3.78
CA ALA A 37 2.77 6.59 -4.00
C ALA A 37 2.99 5.12 -4.36
N ARG A 38 4.11 4.82 -5.01
CA ARG A 38 4.48 3.48 -5.44
C ARG A 38 5.94 3.19 -5.16
N ALA A 39 6.25 2.02 -4.63
CA ALA A 39 7.60 1.47 -4.65
C ALA A 39 7.67 0.26 -5.58
N SER A 40 8.60 0.28 -6.54
CA SER A 40 8.93 -0.86 -7.39
C SER A 40 10.32 -1.36 -7.05
N LEU A 41 10.40 -2.54 -6.43
CA LEU A 41 11.64 -3.10 -5.92
C LEU A 41 12.24 -4.07 -6.94
N LYS A 42 13.56 -4.08 -6.98
CA LYS A 42 14.38 -5.10 -7.63
C LYS A 42 15.30 -5.71 -6.58
N GLY A 43 15.47 -7.02 -6.65
CA GLY A 43 16.28 -7.76 -5.70
C GLY A 43 17.14 -8.84 -6.33
N ARG A 44 17.88 -9.52 -5.46
CA ARG A 44 18.70 -10.70 -5.80
C ARG A 44 17.81 -11.84 -6.27
N SER A 45 18.38 -12.81 -6.99
CA SER A 45 17.68 -14.02 -7.45
C SER A 45 16.37 -13.76 -8.23
N GLY A 46 16.25 -12.59 -8.85
CA GLY A 46 15.07 -12.20 -9.63
C GLY A 46 13.86 -11.75 -8.80
N VAL A 47 14.03 -11.47 -7.50
CA VAL A 47 12.95 -10.93 -6.67
C VAL A 47 12.46 -9.60 -7.24
N ARG A 48 11.15 -9.47 -7.41
CA ARG A 48 10.46 -8.25 -7.84
C ARG A 48 9.29 -7.99 -6.92
N ALA A 49 9.12 -6.75 -6.49
CA ALA A 49 7.98 -6.35 -5.70
C ALA A 49 7.41 -5.01 -6.14
N GLN A 50 6.11 -4.83 -5.90
CA GLN A 50 5.41 -3.58 -6.04
C GLN A 50 4.58 -3.33 -4.79
N PHE A 51 4.72 -2.14 -4.23
CA PHE A 51 3.91 -1.63 -3.13
C PHE A 51 3.20 -0.38 -3.63
N ASP A 52 1.87 -0.40 -3.62
CA ASP A 52 1.03 0.74 -3.93
C ASP A 52 0.42 1.29 -2.64
N PHE A 53 0.64 2.58 -2.39
CA PHE A 53 0.15 3.30 -1.22
C PHE A 53 -0.91 4.30 -1.69
N VAL A 54 -2.13 4.17 -1.18
CA VAL A 54 -3.27 5.00 -1.57
C VAL A 54 -3.89 5.58 -0.30
N PHE A 55 -3.83 6.91 -0.14
CA PHE A 55 -4.39 7.53 1.05
C PHE A 55 -5.91 7.64 0.94
N SER A 56 -6.63 6.93 1.80
CA SER A 56 -8.08 6.98 1.89
C SER A 56 -8.51 8.08 2.85
N VAL A 57 -9.04 9.18 2.30
CA VAL A 57 -9.53 10.32 3.09
C VAL A 57 -10.64 9.90 4.05
N GLY A 58 -11.58 9.05 3.58
CA GLY A 58 -12.69 8.58 4.39
C GLY A 58 -12.27 7.71 5.57
N ALA A 59 -11.23 6.88 5.40
CA ALA A 59 -10.69 6.03 6.47
C ALA A 59 -9.59 6.73 7.30
N ASN A 60 -9.11 7.90 6.87
CA ASN A 60 -7.92 8.57 7.39
C ASN A 60 -6.72 7.61 7.55
N ALA A 61 -6.52 6.75 6.56
CA ALA A 61 -5.57 5.66 6.61
C ALA A 61 -4.96 5.39 5.23
N MET A 62 -3.80 4.73 5.22
CA MET A 62 -3.16 4.29 4.00
C MET A 62 -3.67 2.91 3.62
N VAL A 63 -4.23 2.79 2.42
CA VAL A 63 -4.45 1.49 1.79
C VAL A 63 -3.15 1.06 1.15
N VAL A 64 -2.69 -0.15 1.45
CA VAL A 64 -1.45 -0.72 0.92
C VAL A 64 -1.78 -1.98 0.13
N VAL A 65 -1.38 -2.01 -1.13
CA VAL A 65 -1.47 -3.18 -2.00
C VAL A 65 -0.06 -3.65 -2.31
N VAL A 66 0.19 -4.95 -2.10
CA VAL A 66 1.51 -5.55 -2.21
C VAL A 66 1.46 -6.68 -3.21
N HIS A 67 2.39 -6.69 -4.16
CA HIS A 67 2.62 -7.79 -5.09
C HIS A 67 4.10 -8.15 -5.07
N ILE A 68 4.44 -9.42 -4.82
CA ILE A 68 5.83 -9.87 -4.70
C ILE A 68 6.00 -11.19 -5.43
N ASN A 69 7.08 -11.31 -6.19
CA ASN A 69 7.43 -12.54 -6.89
C ASN A 69 8.88 -12.95 -6.61
N GLY A 70 9.13 -14.26 -6.54
CA GLY A 70 10.48 -14.84 -6.55
C GLY A 70 11.14 -15.07 -5.18
N LEU A 71 10.42 -14.93 -4.07
CA LEU A 71 10.96 -15.20 -2.73
C LEU A 71 11.28 -16.69 -2.50
N ASP A 72 10.53 -17.57 -3.15
CA ASP A 72 10.75 -19.02 -3.22
C ASP A 72 12.13 -19.39 -3.75
N LYS A 73 12.68 -18.58 -4.66
CA LYS A 73 14.03 -18.77 -5.22
C LYS A 73 15.14 -18.32 -4.27
N VAL A 74 14.81 -17.52 -3.26
CA VAL A 74 15.76 -17.09 -2.23
C VAL A 74 15.79 -18.09 -1.09
N ASN A 75 14.63 -18.36 -0.49
CA ASN A 75 14.49 -19.35 0.56
C ASN A 75 13.02 -19.81 0.65
N PRO A 76 12.66 -21.00 0.12
CA PRO A 76 11.27 -21.45 0.07
C PRO A 76 10.67 -21.83 1.43
N LYS A 77 11.50 -21.91 2.49
CA LYS A 77 11.06 -22.14 3.88
C LYS A 77 11.26 -20.91 4.76
N GLY A 78 11.70 -19.79 4.17
CA GLY A 78 12.00 -18.56 4.88
C GLY A 78 10.76 -17.69 5.07
N GLU A 79 10.77 -16.91 6.14
CA GLU A 79 9.80 -15.84 6.37
C GLU A 79 10.48 -14.49 6.15
N PHE A 80 9.98 -13.73 5.18
CA PHE A 80 10.59 -12.48 4.73
C PHE A 80 9.91 -11.29 5.38
N ALA A 81 10.71 -10.46 6.06
CA ALA A 81 10.26 -9.21 6.65
C ALA A 81 10.34 -8.09 5.61
N TYR A 82 9.56 -7.03 5.78
CA TYR A 82 9.59 -5.89 4.87
C TYR A 82 9.19 -4.61 5.60
N HIS A 83 9.97 -3.56 5.36
CA HIS A 83 9.86 -2.31 6.10
C HIS A 83 10.02 -1.09 5.19
N ILE A 84 9.47 0.04 5.62
CA ILE A 84 9.81 1.36 5.08
C ILE A 84 11.04 1.87 5.83
N HIS A 85 12.06 2.26 5.09
CA HIS A 85 13.34 2.74 5.61
C HIS A 85 13.47 4.26 5.44
N THR A 86 14.40 4.84 6.19
CA THR A 86 14.59 6.29 6.32
C THR A 86 15.12 6.95 5.04
N ASN A 87 16.01 6.28 4.32
CA ASN A 87 16.73 6.86 3.18
C ASN A 87 16.29 6.26 1.83
N PRO A 88 16.41 7.03 0.74
CA PRO A 88 16.25 6.50 -0.61
C PRO A 88 17.45 5.62 -1.00
N ILE A 89 17.21 4.70 -1.93
CA ILE A 89 18.20 3.89 -2.63
C ILE A 89 18.83 4.71 -3.76
N GLY A 90 20.16 4.70 -3.81
CA GLY A 90 20.94 5.33 -4.87
C GLY A 90 20.85 4.59 -6.22
N PRO A 91 21.47 5.14 -7.27
CA PRO A 91 21.45 4.56 -8.62
C PRO A 91 22.17 3.21 -8.70
N ASP A 92 23.04 2.89 -7.75
CA ASP A 92 23.73 1.61 -7.61
C ASP A 92 22.82 0.47 -7.10
N GLY A 93 21.60 0.80 -6.66
CA GLY A 93 20.65 -0.17 -6.13
C GLY A 93 21.06 -0.77 -4.79
N ASN A 94 21.99 -0.14 -4.06
CA ASN A 94 22.50 -0.69 -2.82
C ASN A 94 21.48 -0.55 -1.67
N CYS A 95 20.86 -1.66 -1.30
CA CYS A 95 19.85 -1.68 -0.24
C CYS A 95 20.39 -1.28 1.14
N THR A 96 21.70 -1.31 1.40
CA THR A 96 22.25 -0.84 2.69
C THR A 96 22.14 0.67 2.83
N ALA A 97 22.10 1.42 1.72
CA ALA A 97 21.93 2.87 1.72
C ALA A 97 20.58 3.35 2.28
N ALA A 98 19.60 2.45 2.42
CA ALA A 98 18.31 2.75 3.03
C ALA A 98 18.40 3.08 4.54
N LEU A 99 19.50 2.69 5.19
CA LEU A 99 19.74 2.88 6.63
C LEU A 99 18.61 2.30 7.52
N GLU A 100 18.18 3.01 8.55
CA GLU A 100 17.25 2.56 9.60
C GLU A 100 15.80 2.48 9.13
N HIS A 101 14.95 1.83 9.92
CA HIS A 101 13.49 1.81 9.70
C HIS A 101 12.89 3.20 9.97
N LEU A 102 11.79 3.54 9.28
CA LEU A 102 11.03 4.76 9.58
C LEU A 102 10.38 4.65 10.97
N ASN A 103 10.95 5.33 11.96
CA ASN A 103 10.54 5.22 13.36
C ASN A 103 10.46 6.57 14.10
N PRO A 104 9.60 7.51 13.66
CA PRO A 104 9.52 8.85 14.24
C PRO A 104 9.05 8.90 15.70
N LYS A 105 8.58 7.78 16.25
CA LYS A 105 8.11 7.65 17.64
C LYS A 105 9.12 6.94 18.54
N ASN A 106 10.29 6.57 18.02
CA ASN A 106 11.28 5.75 18.72
C ASN A 106 10.65 4.47 19.34
N ALA A 107 9.77 3.83 18.59
CA ALA A 107 9.12 2.59 18.97
C ALA A 107 10.11 1.42 19.00
N SER A 108 9.79 0.41 19.80
CA SER A 108 10.56 -0.84 19.87
C SER A 108 10.60 -1.55 18.50
N ALA A 109 11.72 -2.22 18.21
CA ALA A 109 11.82 -3.11 17.06
C ALA A 109 10.95 -4.38 17.21
N ASN A 110 10.58 -4.74 18.45
CA ASN A 110 9.64 -5.83 18.70
C ASN A 110 8.21 -5.29 18.52
N CYS A 111 7.62 -5.56 17.35
CA CYS A 111 6.23 -5.23 17.07
C CYS A 111 5.30 -6.37 17.50
N ASP A 112 4.26 -6.02 18.27
CA ASP A 112 3.12 -6.87 18.56
C ASP A 112 1.97 -6.48 17.62
N PHE A 113 1.58 -7.38 16.72
CA PHE A 113 0.52 -7.13 15.74
C PHE A 113 -0.84 -6.87 16.38
N LEU A 114 -1.04 -7.25 17.65
CA LEU A 114 -2.25 -6.94 18.42
C LEU A 114 -2.26 -5.51 18.97
N LYS A 115 -1.11 -4.83 18.96
CA LYS A 115 -0.95 -3.44 19.40
C LYS A 115 -0.13 -2.63 18.38
N PRO A 116 -0.59 -2.52 17.14
CA PRO A 116 0.19 -1.96 16.04
C PRO A 116 0.52 -0.47 16.23
N GLU A 117 -0.17 0.24 17.13
CA GLU A 117 0.10 1.62 17.50
C GLU A 117 1.45 1.85 18.21
N TYR A 118 2.03 0.79 18.79
CA TYR A 118 3.36 0.81 19.43
C TYR A 118 4.46 0.26 18.53
N CYS A 119 4.15 -0.15 17.30
CA CYS A 119 5.15 -0.59 16.34
C CYS A 119 5.81 0.61 15.66
N GLN A 120 7.00 0.39 15.10
CA GLN A 120 7.63 1.37 14.23
C GLN A 120 6.70 1.66 13.05
N VAL A 121 6.58 2.93 12.66
CA VAL A 121 5.67 3.34 11.57
C VAL A 121 5.97 2.56 10.29
N GLY A 122 7.25 2.37 9.99
CA GLY A 122 7.73 1.61 8.84
C GLY A 122 7.71 0.08 9.00
N ASP A 123 7.37 -0.49 10.16
CA ASP A 123 7.37 -1.95 10.35
C ASP A 123 6.09 -2.59 9.82
N LEU A 124 6.04 -2.81 8.50
CA LEU A 124 4.87 -3.38 7.84
C LEU A 124 4.72 -4.88 8.16
N SER A 125 5.81 -5.65 8.13
CA SER A 125 5.75 -7.09 8.42
C SER A 125 5.41 -7.41 9.88
N GLY A 126 5.81 -6.58 10.84
CA GLY A 126 5.40 -6.73 12.23
C GLY A 126 3.90 -6.51 12.41
N LYS A 127 3.31 -5.54 11.69
CA LYS A 127 1.88 -5.21 11.77
C LYS A 127 0.99 -6.16 10.97
N PHE A 128 1.43 -6.58 9.79
CA PHE A 128 0.59 -7.31 8.81
C PHE A 128 1.10 -8.71 8.47
N GLY A 129 2.14 -9.17 9.15
CA GLY A 129 2.74 -10.49 8.97
C GLY A 129 3.91 -10.49 7.98
N LYS A 130 4.83 -11.43 8.21
CA LYS A 130 5.91 -11.77 7.27
C LYS A 130 5.36 -12.53 6.07
N ILE A 131 6.13 -12.56 5.01
CA ILE A 131 5.76 -13.26 3.78
C ILE A 131 6.47 -14.61 3.76
N SER A 132 5.70 -15.68 3.57
CA SER A 132 6.28 -17.00 3.44
C SER A 132 6.91 -17.21 2.07
N GLY A 133 8.17 -17.67 2.06
CA GLY A 133 8.89 -18.06 0.86
C GLY A 133 8.30 -19.26 0.13
N ALA A 134 7.40 -20.01 0.76
CA ALA A 134 6.66 -21.08 0.09
C ALA A 134 5.73 -20.55 -1.01
N ILE A 135 5.44 -19.24 -1.01
CA ILE A 135 4.57 -18.56 -1.95
C ILE A 135 5.43 -17.85 -2.99
N GLY A 136 5.53 -18.42 -4.20
CA GLY A 136 6.32 -17.84 -5.29
C GLY A 136 5.78 -16.51 -5.82
N ASN A 137 4.45 -16.32 -5.79
CA ASN A 137 3.75 -15.09 -6.17
C ASN A 137 2.79 -14.69 -5.03
N PHE A 138 3.19 -13.71 -4.23
CA PHE A 138 2.44 -13.22 -3.08
C PHE A 138 1.66 -11.96 -3.44
N THR A 139 0.43 -11.85 -2.93
CA THR A 139 -0.36 -10.63 -2.99
C THR A 139 -1.04 -10.39 -1.66
N ALA A 140 -1.03 -9.15 -1.19
CA ALA A 140 -1.74 -8.73 0.01
C ALA A 140 -2.36 -7.35 -0.16
N HIS A 141 -3.40 -7.10 0.64
CA HIS A 141 -4.09 -5.83 0.71
C HIS A 141 -4.49 -5.58 2.16
N TYR A 142 -4.07 -4.45 2.72
CA TYR A 142 -4.38 -4.07 4.09
C TYR A 142 -4.48 -2.55 4.24
N ILE A 143 -5.06 -2.13 5.36
CA ILE A 143 -5.21 -0.72 5.74
C ILE A 143 -4.26 -0.45 6.91
N ASP A 144 -3.36 0.51 6.74
CA ASP A 144 -2.44 0.98 7.76
C ASP A 144 -2.85 2.38 8.25
N PRO A 145 -3.38 2.50 9.49
CA PRO A 145 -3.83 3.77 10.03
C PRO A 145 -2.67 4.64 10.54
N PHE A 146 -1.41 4.23 10.39
CA PHE A 146 -0.24 4.95 10.91
C PHE A 146 0.66 5.52 9.81
N LEU A 147 0.66 4.96 8.60
CA LEU A 147 1.39 5.55 7.47
C LEU A 147 0.77 6.88 7.06
N ARG A 148 1.63 7.84 6.71
CA ARG A 148 1.22 9.19 6.28
C ARG A 148 2.05 9.67 5.11
N PHE A 149 1.52 10.62 4.35
CA PHE A 149 2.30 11.43 3.41
C PHE A 149 2.80 12.74 4.03
N VAL A 150 2.18 13.19 5.13
CA VAL A 150 2.52 14.42 5.84
C VAL A 150 2.31 14.25 7.35
N PRO A 151 3.07 14.92 8.23
CA PRO A 151 4.22 15.81 7.97
C PRO A 151 5.52 15.03 7.62
N GLU A 152 6.59 15.73 7.20
CA GLU A 152 7.88 15.15 6.72
C GLU A 152 8.43 14.06 7.65
N ALA A 153 8.43 14.32 8.96
CA ALA A 153 8.92 13.41 9.98
C ALA A 153 8.25 12.03 9.95
N GLN A 154 6.96 11.96 9.59
CA GLN A 154 6.17 10.72 9.56
C GLN A 154 5.91 10.21 8.14
N SER A 155 6.30 11.00 7.14
CA SER A 155 5.94 10.74 5.75
C SER A 155 6.69 9.54 5.19
N ILE A 156 6.02 8.77 4.35
CA ILE A 156 6.66 7.73 3.53
C ILE A 156 7.25 8.26 2.21
N LEU A 157 6.99 9.53 1.86
CA LEU A 157 7.55 10.15 0.65
C LEU A 157 9.07 10.32 0.77
N GLY A 158 9.79 10.27 -0.35
CA GLY A 158 11.26 10.36 -0.37
C GLY A 158 12.02 9.24 0.34
N ARG A 159 11.35 8.12 0.63
CA ARG A 159 11.89 6.98 1.37
C ARG A 159 11.95 5.73 0.49
N SER A 160 12.31 4.60 1.07
CA SER A 160 12.42 3.32 0.37
C SER A 160 11.72 2.20 1.14
N VAL A 161 11.36 1.14 0.40
CA VAL A 161 10.96 -0.14 0.99
C VAL A 161 12.11 -1.12 0.83
N VAL A 162 12.35 -1.94 1.85
CA VAL A 162 13.33 -3.04 1.82
C VAL A 162 12.65 -4.33 2.24
N ILE A 163 12.96 -5.42 1.55
CA ILE A 163 12.60 -6.78 1.92
C ILE A 163 13.84 -7.48 2.49
N HIS A 164 13.68 -8.14 3.63
CA HIS A 164 14.72 -8.85 4.35
C HIS A 164 14.46 -10.36 4.33
N ALA A 165 15.52 -11.15 4.16
CA ALA A 165 15.49 -12.59 4.42
C ALA A 165 15.52 -12.91 5.94
N PRO A 166 15.29 -14.16 6.35
CA PRO A 166 15.27 -14.54 7.78
C PRO A 166 16.56 -14.20 8.55
N ASP A 167 17.70 -14.17 7.86
CA ASP A 167 19.01 -13.78 8.41
C ASP A 167 19.21 -12.25 8.46
N SER A 168 18.13 -11.48 8.24
CA SER A 168 18.10 -10.02 8.16
C SER A 168 18.79 -9.40 6.94
N SER A 169 19.33 -10.21 6.02
CA SER A 169 19.95 -9.69 4.80
C SER A 169 18.93 -8.96 3.93
N ARG A 170 19.33 -7.79 3.39
CA ARG A 170 18.48 -6.97 2.51
C ARG A 170 18.50 -7.56 1.09
N ILE A 171 17.41 -8.18 0.67
CA ILE A 171 17.36 -8.95 -0.59
C ILE A 171 16.74 -8.20 -1.75
N ALA A 172 15.87 -7.23 -1.49
CA ALA A 172 15.26 -6.37 -2.49
C ALA A 172 14.95 -5.00 -1.89
N CYS A 173 15.05 -3.95 -2.69
CA CYS A 173 14.71 -2.61 -2.26
C CYS A 173 14.32 -1.71 -3.43
N GLY A 174 13.71 -0.57 -3.12
CA GLY A 174 13.24 0.39 -4.12
C GLY A 174 12.65 1.63 -3.47
N ASN A 175 12.75 2.75 -4.17
CA ASN A 175 12.24 4.04 -3.70
C ASN A 175 10.72 4.10 -3.79
N ILE A 176 10.11 4.74 -2.78
CA ILE A 176 8.72 5.16 -2.80
C ILE A 176 8.69 6.45 -3.63
N THR A 177 7.95 6.41 -4.74
CA THR A 177 7.82 7.51 -5.69
C THR A 177 6.39 8.02 -5.75
N SER A 178 6.22 9.33 -5.93
CA SER A 178 4.92 9.99 -5.98
C SER A 178 4.98 11.31 -6.74
N LYS A 179 3.85 11.72 -7.30
CA LYS A 179 3.67 13.08 -7.84
C LYS A 179 3.72 14.14 -6.74
N LEU A 180 3.38 13.76 -5.51
CA LEU A 180 3.30 14.66 -4.35
C LEU A 180 4.65 15.27 -3.98
N ASP A 181 5.76 14.58 -4.29
CA ASP A 181 7.11 15.03 -3.97
C ASP A 181 8.04 15.09 -5.19
N GLY A 182 7.46 15.10 -6.40
CA GLY A 182 8.18 15.25 -7.66
C GLY A 182 9.03 14.04 -8.08
N THR A 183 8.93 12.91 -7.38
CA THR A 183 9.68 11.70 -7.70
C THR A 183 8.99 10.82 -8.75
N GLU A 184 7.75 11.14 -9.12
CA GLU A 184 6.97 10.48 -10.17
C GLU A 184 6.39 11.50 -11.18
N THR A 185 6.35 11.13 -12.47
CA THR A 185 5.73 11.93 -13.53
C THR A 185 4.19 11.77 -13.55
N GLY A 186 3.51 12.61 -14.34
CA GLY A 186 2.08 12.49 -14.62
C GLY A 186 1.62 11.10 -15.07
N ASP A 187 2.49 10.37 -15.76
CA ASP A 187 2.22 9.03 -16.32
C ASP A 187 2.61 7.88 -15.38
N GLY A 188 2.97 8.17 -14.12
CA GLY A 188 3.31 7.14 -13.14
C GLY A 188 4.74 6.59 -13.27
N LYS A 189 5.65 7.32 -13.92
CA LYS A 189 7.06 6.89 -14.09
C LYS A 189 7.97 7.60 -13.08
N PRO A 190 8.94 6.89 -12.46
CA PRO A 190 9.95 7.52 -11.61
C PRO A 190 10.75 8.59 -12.37
N THR A 191 10.96 9.75 -11.75
CA THR A 191 11.76 10.85 -12.33
C THR A 191 13.26 10.68 -12.09
N SER A 192 13.65 9.79 -11.19
CA SER A 192 15.02 9.62 -10.67
C SER A 192 15.60 10.88 -10.01
N LYS A 193 14.76 11.89 -9.73
CA LYS A 193 15.13 13.07 -8.96
C LYS A 193 14.92 12.80 -7.47
N PRO A 194 15.70 13.44 -6.58
CA PRO A 194 15.41 13.43 -5.15
C PRO A 194 14.02 13.97 -4.85
N SER A 195 13.43 13.51 -3.76
CA SER A 195 12.18 14.05 -3.23
C SER A 195 12.32 15.55 -2.95
N THR A 196 11.35 16.34 -3.38
CA THR A 196 11.30 17.76 -3.02
C THR A 196 10.75 17.98 -1.61
N TYR A 197 10.23 16.93 -0.97
CA TYR A 197 9.53 17.00 0.30
C TYR A 197 10.43 16.63 1.48
N VAL A 198 11.17 15.52 1.40
CA VAL A 198 12.11 15.12 2.47
C VAL A 198 13.49 15.72 2.21
N LYS A 199 13.97 16.53 3.14
CA LYS A 199 15.30 17.17 3.08
C LYS A 199 16.26 16.61 4.12
N ASN A 200 15.74 16.08 5.22
CA ASN A 200 16.55 15.58 6.34
C ASN A 200 16.21 14.12 6.66
N HIS A 201 16.96 13.19 6.08
CA HIS A 201 16.76 11.76 6.34
C HIS A 201 17.34 11.31 7.70
N ALA A 202 18.36 12.01 8.22
CA ALA A 202 19.20 11.58 9.36
C ALA A 202 18.73 12.04 10.75
N LYS A 203 17.50 12.56 10.90
CA LYS A 203 17.01 13.19 12.14
C LYS A 203 15.79 12.51 12.77
N LEU A 204 15.50 11.26 12.41
CA LEU A 204 14.30 10.53 12.82
C LEU A 204 14.65 9.21 13.49
#